data_AF-A0A261GU96-F1
#
_entry.id   AF-A0A261GU96-F1
#
_cell.length_a   1.000
_cell.length_b   1.000
_cell.length_c   1.000
_cell.angle_alpha   90.00
_cell.angle_beta   90.00
_cell.angle_gamma   90.00
#
_symmetry.space_group_name_H-M   'P 1'
#
loop_
_entity.id
_entity.type
_entity.pdbx_description
1 polymer ?
#
loop_
_entity_poly.entity_id
_entity_poly.type
_entity_poly.pdbx_seq_one_letter_code
_entity_poly.pdbx_strand_id
1 'polypeptide(L)'
;MDSKGISTILVMVAVSVMMAGCDNGGVPRASIDKSTVVINSLSAENEVMERDISFFNVTFTARDSLSGSDYDVTWRVVDASGLPVTSWTSSNAFGGQASESPACFGVEYVATPAPAATPDPDSTAPTTRQVAFLAPPVNDDTTLTVEVAVSADEGVEEENIVTATKRFDILVKAFPDAGTLVIADGNLNTCVTNAINACPDGTEYDDLGIYQLSCETTVNSLSGVQALSRMQALSLTQLDAADLTPIDALTNMRQLELSGATDQTSYAGLGMMGNLNDLRLNLDISTPGAFALADLQPILANLDNLELCVADLADISLLPEAVNLSSLTICDTGDDGIEDASFIGQLTQMTSLTYNKGRSNSDDAELVIDFSIFQPLHLLRTLTATSQLPTATERGADLSPLSDLNVLENLTINAAQVGSLTPLATLSDLTTLDLSTNYIVDVSPLGDLTTLENLYLSHNRIPDDISALETLQRLKILDLEDNGVIDISAIGEMRQLRTLDLETNQLTSVSALNGLSRLTSINVSDNPSLGSLSILRTTGVTTLEVRSLGLTSDSFVALLNDLVTLDISDNQLLSGVSNIVSNETLTTLTLDECVFNSASSGEQDALNALNLTKVGC
;
A
#
# COMPACT_ATOMS: atom_id res chain seq x y z
N MET A 1 -24.25 -21.44 -66.00
CA MET A 1 -24.12 -21.89 -64.60
C MET A 1 -24.35 -20.67 -63.72
N ASP A 2 -25.55 -20.11 -63.59
CA ASP A 2 -26.86 -20.67 -63.17
C ASP A 2 -26.96 -20.87 -61.64
N SER A 3 -27.98 -20.34 -60.94
CA SER A 3 -29.12 -19.54 -61.45
C SER A 3 -29.94 -18.76 -60.39
N LYS A 4 -30.47 -17.60 -60.83
CA LYS A 4 -31.73 -16.90 -60.42
C LYS A 4 -31.79 -16.30 -58.99
N GLY A 5 -32.48 -15.17 -58.76
CA GLY A 5 -33.24 -14.26 -59.66
C GLY A 5 -33.33 -12.83 -59.08
N ILE A 6 -33.43 -11.73 -59.87
CA ILE A 6 -34.60 -11.23 -60.65
C ILE A 6 -35.65 -10.56 -59.71
N SER A 7 -36.12 -9.31 -59.88
CA SER A 7 -36.07 -8.32 -61.00
C SER A 7 -35.99 -6.86 -60.46
N THR A 8 -35.32 -5.87 -61.09
CA THR A 8 -35.77 -5.01 -62.23
C THR A 8 -36.91 -4.03 -61.81
N ILE A 9 -36.89 -2.70 -62.08
CA ILE A 9 -36.88 -1.89 -63.34
C ILE A 9 -36.16 -0.53 -63.06
N LEU A 10 -35.39 0.17 -63.92
CA LEU A 10 -35.02 0.13 -65.36
C LEU A 10 -35.86 0.95 -66.39
N VAL A 11 -35.69 2.28 -66.46
CA VAL A 11 -36.05 3.12 -67.63
C VAL A 11 -34.93 4.12 -67.99
N MET A 12 -34.68 4.32 -69.29
CA MET A 12 -33.73 5.30 -69.85
C MET A 12 -34.47 6.43 -70.58
N VAL A 13 -33.79 7.54 -70.89
CA VAL A 13 -33.51 8.05 -72.27
C VAL A 13 -32.90 9.45 -72.18
N ALA A 14 -31.98 9.77 -73.11
CA ALA A 14 -31.33 11.08 -73.23
C ALA A 14 -31.80 11.85 -74.47
N VAL A 15 -31.54 13.16 -74.52
CA VAL A 15 -30.94 13.89 -75.67
C VAL A 15 -30.75 15.37 -75.29
N SER A 16 -29.62 15.96 -75.69
CA SER A 16 -29.21 17.33 -75.34
C SER A 16 -29.46 18.34 -76.45
N VAL A 17 -29.87 19.57 -76.11
CA VAL A 17 -29.62 20.80 -76.90
C VAL A 17 -29.27 21.94 -75.95
N MET A 18 -28.31 22.79 -76.33
CA MET A 18 -27.78 23.88 -75.50
C MET A 18 -28.71 25.10 -75.42
N MET A 19 -28.81 25.70 -74.22
CA MET A 19 -28.83 27.16 -74.00
C MET A 19 -28.40 27.45 -72.54
N ALA A 20 -28.02 28.69 -72.21
CA ALA A 20 -27.19 29.00 -71.05
C ALA A 20 -27.93 29.09 -69.69
N GLY A 21 -27.26 28.63 -68.62
CA GLY A 21 -27.66 28.69 -67.21
C GLY A 21 -26.56 28.06 -66.32
N CYS A 22 -26.44 28.47 -65.05
CA CYS A 22 -25.23 28.27 -64.22
C CYS A 22 -25.04 26.87 -63.58
N ASP A 23 -23.76 26.61 -63.26
CA ASP A 23 -23.18 25.77 -62.19
C ASP A 23 -23.21 24.21 -62.15
N ASN A 24 -22.09 23.71 -61.61
CA ASN A 24 -21.78 22.40 -60.98
C ASN A 24 -21.53 21.11 -61.81
N GLY A 25 -20.26 20.64 -61.74
CA GLY A 25 -19.77 19.30 -62.14
C GLY A 25 -19.58 19.08 -63.64
N GLY A 26 -18.48 18.52 -64.18
CA GLY A 26 -17.33 17.78 -63.63
C GLY A 26 -16.86 16.76 -64.71
N VAL A 27 -15.78 15.96 -64.66
CA VAL A 27 -14.51 15.79 -63.89
C VAL A 27 -13.63 14.89 -64.83
N PRO A 28 -12.28 14.71 -64.75
CA PRO A 28 -11.29 15.27 -63.82
C PRO A 28 -9.98 15.81 -64.46
N ARG A 29 -9.09 16.36 -63.62
CA ARG A 29 -7.63 16.16 -63.66
C ARG A 29 -7.13 16.12 -62.21
N ALA A 30 -6.02 15.44 -61.94
CA ALA A 30 -5.52 15.30 -60.56
C ALA A 30 -5.08 16.64 -59.97
N SER A 31 -5.60 16.95 -58.79
CA SER A 31 -4.96 17.81 -57.79
C SER A 31 -4.81 16.95 -56.53
N ILE A 32 -3.66 17.04 -55.88
CA ILE A 32 -3.52 16.53 -54.52
C ILE A 32 -4.32 17.49 -53.64
N ASP A 33 -5.27 16.98 -52.87
CA ASP A 33 -6.04 17.80 -51.94
C ASP A 33 -5.27 17.90 -50.62
N LYS A 34 -5.19 19.09 -50.03
CA LYS A 34 -4.48 19.29 -48.77
C LYS A 34 -5.40 18.83 -47.64
N SER A 35 -5.19 17.62 -47.15
CA SER A 35 -5.96 17.01 -46.05
C SER A 35 -5.85 17.85 -44.78
N THR A 36 -6.82 18.73 -44.58
CA THR A 36 -7.05 19.43 -43.32
C THR A 36 -7.19 18.41 -42.19
N VAL A 37 -6.49 18.59 -41.07
CA VAL A 37 -6.65 17.73 -39.89
C VAL A 37 -8.04 17.95 -39.30
N VAL A 38 -8.97 17.01 -39.57
CA VAL A 38 -10.38 17.13 -39.15
C VAL A 38 -10.57 16.52 -37.76
N ILE A 39 -10.55 17.38 -36.73
CA ILE A 39 -10.97 17.03 -35.36
C ILE A 39 -12.50 16.87 -35.35
N ASN A 40 -12.99 15.70 -35.79
CA ASN A 40 -14.43 15.40 -35.95
C ASN A 40 -15.22 15.52 -34.63
N SER A 41 -14.59 15.16 -33.51
CA SER A 41 -15.16 15.30 -32.17
C SER A 41 -14.05 15.49 -31.15
N LEU A 42 -14.22 16.46 -30.26
CA LEU A 42 -13.41 16.61 -29.06
C LEU A 42 -14.42 16.91 -27.95
N SER A 43 -14.81 15.86 -27.25
CA SER A 43 -15.77 15.88 -26.16
C SER A 43 -15.04 16.04 -24.83
N ALA A 44 -15.06 17.25 -24.29
CA ALA A 44 -15.57 17.35 -22.93
C ALA A 44 -17.04 16.87 -22.96
N GLU A 45 -17.52 16.21 -21.91
CA GLU A 45 -18.94 15.87 -21.84
C GLU A 45 -19.76 17.15 -21.80
N ASN A 46 -20.80 17.23 -22.65
CA ASN A 46 -21.44 18.50 -23.01
C ASN A 46 -22.37 19.01 -21.90
N GLU A 47 -21.81 19.70 -20.92
CA GLU A 47 -22.52 20.71 -20.15
C GLU A 47 -21.54 21.81 -19.69
N VAL A 48 -22.07 22.98 -19.30
CA VAL A 48 -21.24 23.98 -18.61
C VAL A 48 -20.97 23.40 -17.23
N MET A 49 -19.78 22.84 -17.02
CA MET A 49 -19.43 22.19 -15.76
C MET A 49 -19.28 23.22 -14.64
N GLU A 50 -20.38 23.48 -13.94
CA GLU A 50 -20.34 23.82 -12.51
C GLU A 50 -19.81 22.59 -11.75
N ARG A 51 -18.49 22.46 -11.73
CA ARG A 51 -17.74 21.58 -10.84
C ARG A 51 -16.59 22.41 -10.25
N ASP A 52 -16.28 22.19 -8.99
CA ASP A 52 -15.28 22.98 -8.24
C ASP A 52 -13.85 22.48 -8.53
N ILE A 53 -13.56 22.20 -9.80
CA ILE A 53 -12.47 21.31 -10.19
C ILE A 53 -11.11 21.99 -10.26
N SER A 54 -10.26 21.55 -9.35
CA SER A 54 -8.80 21.55 -9.50
C SER A 54 -8.31 20.75 -10.72
N PHE A 55 -9.08 19.77 -11.21
CA PHE A 55 -8.65 18.80 -12.22
C PHE A 55 -9.58 18.75 -13.43
N PHE A 56 -9.03 18.83 -14.65
CA PHE A 56 -9.80 18.57 -15.86
C PHE A 56 -9.10 17.60 -16.82
N ASN A 57 -9.86 16.64 -17.35
CA ASN A 57 -9.38 15.63 -18.29
C ASN A 57 -9.83 15.96 -19.71
N VAL A 58 -8.88 16.10 -20.62
CA VAL A 58 -9.16 16.34 -22.04
C VAL A 58 -8.91 15.06 -22.83
N THR A 59 -9.96 14.53 -23.45
CA THR A 59 -9.91 13.31 -24.26
C THR A 59 -9.80 13.67 -25.75
N PHE A 60 -8.74 13.19 -26.39
CA PHE A 60 -8.46 13.39 -27.81
C PHE A 60 -8.65 12.07 -28.55
N THR A 61 -9.40 12.08 -29.67
CA THR A 61 -9.63 10.90 -30.50
C THR A 61 -9.40 11.23 -31.97
N ALA A 62 -8.40 10.60 -32.59
CA ALA A 62 -8.09 10.73 -34.02
C ALA A 62 -8.70 9.57 -34.84
N ARG A 63 -8.82 9.74 -36.17
CA ARG A 63 -9.28 8.70 -37.10
C ARG A 63 -8.57 8.76 -38.45
N ASP A 64 -8.45 7.58 -39.06
CA ASP A 64 -8.38 7.28 -40.50
C ASP A 64 -7.33 7.97 -41.39
N SER A 65 -6.51 8.91 -40.91
CA SER A 65 -5.41 9.51 -41.69
C SER A 65 -4.14 9.92 -40.91
N LEU A 66 -4.01 9.53 -39.63
CA LEU A 66 -2.82 9.78 -38.79
C LEU A 66 -2.31 8.48 -38.11
N SER A 67 -2.81 7.32 -38.56
CA SER A 67 -2.39 5.99 -38.10
C SER A 67 -1.01 5.63 -38.70
N GLY A 68 0.06 6.09 -38.05
CA GLY A 68 1.45 5.73 -38.41
C GLY A 68 2.41 6.90 -38.64
N SER A 69 1.96 8.15 -38.50
CA SER A 69 2.79 9.36 -38.55
C SER A 69 3.04 9.91 -37.14
N ASP A 70 4.25 10.42 -36.87
CA ASP A 70 4.50 11.19 -35.63
C ASP A 70 3.71 12.51 -35.67
N TYR A 71 2.97 12.78 -34.59
CA TYR A 71 2.22 14.02 -34.41
C TYR A 71 2.39 14.54 -32.98
N ASP A 72 2.74 15.82 -32.87
CA ASP A 72 2.85 16.52 -31.60
C ASP A 72 1.50 17.11 -31.18
N VAL A 73 1.21 17.03 -29.88
CA VAL A 73 0.07 17.68 -29.25
C VAL A 73 0.61 18.75 -28.31
N THR A 74 0.39 20.01 -28.68
CA THR A 74 0.79 21.19 -27.90
C THR A 74 -0.45 21.89 -27.33
N TRP A 75 -0.29 22.58 -26.21
CA TRP A 75 -1.40 23.24 -25.54
C TRP A 75 -0.93 24.52 -24.84
N ARG A 76 -1.85 25.45 -24.62
CA ARG A 76 -1.61 26.71 -23.89
C ARG A 76 -2.91 27.28 -23.31
N VAL A 77 -2.80 27.95 -22.17
CA VAL A 77 -3.86 28.83 -21.66
C VAL A 77 -3.72 30.19 -22.33
N VAL A 78 -4.82 30.71 -22.87
CA VAL A 78 -4.87 32.03 -23.53
C VAL A 78 -5.94 32.92 -22.93
N ASP A 79 -5.76 34.23 -23.04
CA ASP A 79 -6.80 35.20 -22.73
C ASP A 79 -7.88 35.29 -23.83
N ALA A 80 -8.91 36.10 -23.59
CA ALA A 80 -9.99 36.35 -24.56
C ALA A 80 -9.52 37.03 -25.88
N SER A 81 -8.27 37.51 -25.96
CA SER A 81 -7.65 38.01 -27.19
C SER A 81 -6.83 36.95 -27.93
N GLY A 82 -6.58 35.79 -27.30
CA GLY A 82 -5.75 34.71 -27.83
C GLY A 82 -4.26 34.84 -27.52
N LEU A 83 -3.87 35.73 -26.59
CA LEU A 83 -2.49 35.85 -26.12
C LEU A 83 -2.23 34.85 -24.97
N PRO A 84 -1.03 34.24 -24.87
CA PRO A 84 -0.67 33.41 -23.73
C PRO A 84 -0.75 34.21 -22.42
N VAL A 85 -1.29 33.63 -21.36
CA VAL A 85 -1.38 34.30 -20.05
C VAL A 85 -0.01 34.29 -19.37
N THR A 86 0.77 35.36 -19.52
CA THR A 86 2.22 35.36 -19.22
C THR A 86 2.60 35.32 -17.74
N SER A 87 1.65 35.46 -16.82
CA SER A 87 1.86 35.23 -15.38
C SER A 87 1.79 33.75 -14.98
N TRP A 88 1.50 32.84 -15.92
CA TRP A 88 1.23 31.42 -15.63
C TRP A 88 2.44 30.55 -15.99
N THR A 89 3.29 30.26 -15.01
CA THR A 89 4.44 29.36 -15.16
C THR A 89 4.01 27.91 -15.10
N SER A 90 3.72 27.29 -16.25
CA SER A 90 3.47 25.84 -16.34
C SER A 90 4.75 25.04 -16.12
N SER A 91 4.97 24.58 -14.89
CA SER A 91 6.07 23.72 -14.44
C SER A 91 5.91 22.26 -14.94
N ASN A 92 5.80 22.07 -16.26
CA ASN A 92 5.88 20.77 -16.91
C ASN A 92 6.40 20.93 -18.36
N ALA A 93 7.71 21.14 -18.50
CA ALA A 93 8.40 20.96 -19.78
C ALA A 93 8.56 19.46 -20.08
N PHE A 94 8.58 19.07 -21.36
CA PHE A 94 8.69 17.67 -21.77
C PHE A 94 9.96 17.00 -21.20
N GLY A 95 9.78 16.02 -20.32
CA GLY A 95 10.84 15.19 -19.76
C GLY A 95 10.32 14.34 -18.61
N GLY A 96 10.26 13.02 -18.79
CA GLY A 96 9.61 12.14 -17.82
C GLY A 96 10.45 11.87 -16.57
N GLN A 97 9.98 12.32 -15.42
CA GLN A 97 10.22 11.70 -14.11
C GLN A 97 8.96 11.87 -13.25
N ALA A 98 8.47 10.79 -12.65
CA ALA A 98 7.49 10.89 -11.57
C ALA A 98 8.24 11.34 -10.30
N SER A 99 7.93 12.53 -9.80
CA SER A 99 8.40 13.01 -8.50
C SER A 99 7.41 12.66 -7.41
N GLU A 100 7.91 12.54 -6.18
CA GLU A 100 7.13 12.27 -4.97
C GLU A 100 6.07 13.37 -4.70
N SER A 101 4.98 13.00 -4.01
CA SER A 101 3.74 13.78 -3.92
C SER A 101 3.89 15.20 -3.33
N PRO A 102 3.52 16.27 -4.07
CA PRO A 102 3.45 17.63 -3.52
C PRO A 102 2.18 17.82 -2.66
N ALA A 103 2.34 18.21 -1.39
CA ALA A 103 1.21 18.32 -0.44
C ALA A 103 0.16 19.39 -0.80
N CYS A 104 0.56 20.48 -1.46
CA CYS A 104 -0.34 21.58 -1.84
C CYS A 104 -1.02 21.40 -3.20
N PHE A 105 -0.40 20.66 -4.13
CA PHE A 105 -0.82 20.61 -5.53
C PHE A 105 -0.45 19.25 -6.16
N GLY A 106 -1.17 18.20 -5.75
CA GLY A 106 -0.96 16.85 -6.26
C GLY A 106 -1.30 16.73 -7.75
N VAL A 107 -0.34 16.28 -8.57
CA VAL A 107 -0.54 16.01 -10.00
C VAL A 107 -0.64 14.51 -10.22
N GLU A 108 -1.87 13.99 -10.25
CA GLU A 108 -2.13 12.59 -10.59
C GLU A 108 -2.00 12.39 -12.11
N TYR A 109 -0.82 11.96 -12.58
CA TYR A 109 -0.60 11.61 -13.97
C TYR A 109 -1.25 10.25 -14.28
N VAL A 110 -2.55 10.27 -14.59
CA VAL A 110 -3.27 9.11 -15.11
C VAL A 110 -2.78 8.82 -16.53
N ALA A 111 -1.69 8.04 -16.62
CA ALA A 111 -1.29 7.39 -17.85
C ALA A 111 -2.41 6.45 -18.30
N THR A 112 -3.06 6.74 -19.43
CA THR A 112 -3.88 5.73 -20.11
C THR A 112 -3.04 4.47 -20.33
N PRO A 113 -3.58 3.25 -20.13
CA PRO A 113 -2.80 2.02 -20.18
C PRO A 113 -1.99 1.93 -21.47
N ALA A 114 -0.77 1.40 -21.37
CA ALA A 114 0.11 1.23 -22.52
C ALA A 114 -0.66 0.53 -23.66
N PRO A 115 -0.60 1.04 -24.91
CA PRO A 115 -1.34 0.44 -26.00
C PRO A 115 -0.94 -1.03 -26.14
N ALA A 116 -1.92 -1.92 -26.05
CA ALA A 116 -1.68 -3.34 -26.03
C ALA A 116 -1.10 -3.80 -27.37
N ALA A 117 0.14 -4.31 -27.33
CA ALA A 117 1.01 -4.61 -28.47
C ALA A 117 1.46 -3.38 -29.29
N THR A 118 2.49 -3.61 -30.12
CA THR A 118 2.92 -2.67 -31.16
C THR A 118 1.74 -2.25 -32.03
N PRO A 119 1.55 -0.96 -32.34
CA PRO A 119 0.40 -0.51 -33.13
C PRO A 119 0.42 -1.18 -34.50
N ASP A 120 -0.70 -1.82 -34.84
CA ASP A 120 -0.92 -2.42 -36.17
C ASP A 120 -1.03 -1.27 -37.20
N PRO A 121 -0.10 -1.16 -38.17
CA PRO A 121 -0.07 -0.05 -39.11
C PRO A 121 -1.25 -0.06 -40.10
N ASP A 122 -1.96 -1.18 -40.26
CA ASP A 122 -3.15 -1.29 -41.11
C ASP A 122 -4.47 -1.06 -40.33
N SER A 123 -4.40 -0.68 -39.04
CA SER A 123 -5.57 -0.49 -38.18
C SER A 123 -6.31 0.83 -38.43
N THR A 124 -7.59 0.74 -38.82
CA THR A 124 -8.53 1.88 -38.89
C THR A 124 -9.28 2.13 -37.57
N ALA A 125 -8.71 1.70 -36.43
CA ALA A 125 -9.30 1.96 -35.12
C ALA A 125 -8.94 3.38 -34.63
N PRO A 126 -9.87 4.15 -34.05
CA PRO A 126 -9.57 5.47 -33.52
C PRO A 126 -8.59 5.41 -32.33
N THR A 127 -7.45 6.08 -32.45
CA THR A 127 -6.50 6.26 -31.33
C THR A 127 -7.03 7.32 -30.38
N THR A 128 -7.20 6.95 -29.11
CA THR A 128 -7.59 7.87 -28.03
C THR A 128 -6.42 8.11 -27.06
N ARG A 129 -6.24 9.37 -26.62
CA ARG A 129 -5.38 9.73 -25.49
C ARG A 129 -6.13 10.66 -24.54
N GLN A 130 -5.80 10.59 -23.26
CA GLN A 130 -6.28 11.54 -22.25
C GLN A 130 -5.10 12.33 -21.67
N VAL A 131 -5.36 13.58 -21.29
CA VAL A 131 -4.40 14.43 -20.56
C VAL A 131 -5.16 15.10 -19.41
N ALA A 132 -4.66 14.92 -18.19
CA ALA A 132 -5.14 15.60 -16.99
C ALA A 132 -4.39 16.92 -16.80
N PHE A 133 -5.08 17.93 -16.28
CA PHE A 133 -4.56 19.26 -16.03
C PHE A 133 -4.97 19.75 -14.65
N LEU A 134 -4.06 20.48 -13.98
CA LEU A 134 -4.33 21.15 -12.72
C LEU A 134 -4.69 22.62 -12.96
N ALA A 135 -5.77 23.11 -12.37
CA ALA A 135 -6.11 24.53 -12.31
C ALA A 135 -5.32 25.21 -11.18
N PRO A 136 -4.63 26.34 -11.44
CA PRO A 136 -3.92 27.08 -10.40
C PRO A 136 -4.89 27.76 -9.42
N PRO A 137 -4.41 28.22 -8.25
CA PRO A 137 -5.20 29.07 -7.37
C PRO A 137 -5.61 30.37 -8.09
N VAL A 138 -6.86 30.80 -7.87
CA VAL A 138 -7.40 32.06 -8.41
C VAL A 138 -8.15 32.81 -7.30
N ASN A 139 -7.96 34.13 -7.25
CA ASN A 139 -8.52 35.00 -6.21
C ASN A 139 -9.96 35.45 -6.50
N ASP A 140 -10.41 35.35 -7.76
CA ASP A 140 -11.75 35.63 -8.24
C ASP A 140 -12.17 34.52 -9.23
N ASP A 141 -13.48 34.23 -9.33
CA ASP A 141 -14.03 33.27 -10.31
C ASP A 141 -13.58 33.62 -11.74
N THR A 142 -12.76 32.76 -12.34
CA THR A 142 -12.01 33.05 -13.57
C THR A 142 -12.28 31.99 -14.63
N THR A 143 -12.73 32.42 -15.82
CA THR A 143 -12.83 31.55 -17.00
C THR A 143 -11.47 31.42 -17.71
N LEU A 144 -11.00 30.20 -17.90
CA LEU A 144 -9.77 29.85 -18.60
C LEU A 144 -10.09 29.32 -20.00
N THR A 145 -9.64 30.02 -21.04
CA THR A 145 -9.65 29.49 -22.40
C THR A 145 -8.42 28.62 -22.62
N VAL A 146 -8.62 27.30 -22.64
CA VAL A 146 -7.58 26.33 -23.00
C VAL A 146 -7.60 26.15 -24.51
N GLU A 147 -6.44 26.34 -25.14
CA GLU A 147 -6.21 26.09 -26.56
C GLU A 147 -5.31 24.86 -26.73
N VAL A 148 -5.80 23.85 -27.44
CA VAL A 148 -5.01 22.68 -27.84
C VAL A 148 -4.80 22.68 -29.34
N ALA A 149 -3.56 22.42 -29.75
CA ALA A 149 -3.10 22.40 -31.13
C ALA A 149 -2.41 21.05 -31.43
N VAL A 150 -2.85 20.37 -32.49
CA VAL A 150 -2.24 19.13 -32.98
C VAL A 150 -1.53 19.42 -34.30
N SER A 151 -0.26 19.05 -34.39
CA SER A 151 0.60 19.24 -35.56
C SER A 151 1.23 17.92 -35.98
N ALA A 152 1.01 17.49 -37.23
CA ALA A 152 1.69 16.33 -37.82
C ALA A 152 2.95 16.78 -38.57
N ASP A 153 4.05 16.03 -38.43
CA ASP A 153 5.30 16.30 -39.15
C ASP A 153 5.39 15.47 -40.43
N GLU A 154 5.12 16.10 -41.58
CA GLU A 154 5.34 15.51 -42.92
C GLU A 154 6.75 15.77 -43.47
N GLY A 155 7.76 15.95 -42.61
CA GLY A 155 9.17 15.65 -42.92
C GLY A 155 9.87 16.57 -43.93
N VAL A 156 9.31 17.74 -44.22
CA VAL A 156 9.90 18.76 -45.12
C VAL A 156 9.60 20.18 -44.62
N GLU A 157 10.65 20.98 -44.42
CA GLU A 157 10.75 22.45 -44.23
C GLU A 157 9.56 23.21 -43.58
N GLU A 158 9.89 24.05 -42.58
CA GLU A 158 9.00 24.74 -41.60
C GLU A 158 7.69 25.38 -42.12
N GLU A 159 7.54 25.64 -43.42
CA GLU A 159 6.36 26.28 -44.01
C GLU A 159 5.13 25.35 -44.22
N ASN A 160 5.22 24.04 -43.97
CA ASN A 160 4.12 23.08 -44.25
C ASN A 160 3.50 22.35 -43.05
N ILE A 161 3.81 22.72 -41.80
CA ILE A 161 3.17 22.12 -40.62
C ILE A 161 1.65 22.38 -40.64
N VAL A 162 0.85 21.31 -40.67
CA VAL A 162 -0.63 21.40 -40.62
C VAL A 162 -1.10 21.33 -39.18
N THR A 163 -1.32 22.50 -38.58
CA THR A 163 -1.83 22.60 -37.20
C THR A 163 -3.35 22.72 -37.17
N ALA A 164 -4.04 21.80 -36.48
CA ALA A 164 -5.45 21.94 -36.12
C ALA A 164 -5.59 22.38 -34.66
N THR A 165 -6.34 23.44 -34.43
CA THR A 165 -6.48 24.09 -33.12
C THR A 165 -7.94 24.10 -32.66
N LYS A 166 -8.20 23.69 -31.42
CA LYS A 166 -9.52 23.86 -30.76
C LYS A 166 -9.36 24.60 -29.43
N ARG A 167 -10.31 25.48 -29.13
CA ARG A 167 -10.47 26.15 -27.84
C ARG A 167 -11.66 25.59 -27.07
N PHE A 168 -11.58 25.61 -25.75
CA PHE A 168 -12.69 25.37 -24.83
C PHE A 168 -12.46 26.19 -23.55
N ASP A 169 -13.57 26.63 -22.94
CA ASP A 169 -13.55 27.50 -21.78
C ASP A 169 -13.87 26.67 -20.51
N ILE A 170 -13.13 26.92 -19.44
CA ILE A 170 -13.26 26.24 -18.14
C ILE A 170 -13.51 27.30 -17.08
N LEU A 171 -14.59 27.20 -16.31
CA LEU A 171 -14.77 28.05 -15.13
C LEU A 171 -13.96 27.46 -13.96
N VAL A 172 -13.00 28.23 -13.45
CA VAL A 172 -12.30 27.93 -12.19
C VAL A 172 -12.80 28.91 -11.16
N LYS A 173 -13.41 28.41 -10.08
CA LYS A 173 -13.88 29.26 -8.98
C LYS A 173 -12.74 29.68 -8.07
N ALA A 174 -12.92 30.82 -7.40
CA ALA A 174 -12.08 31.20 -6.28
C ALA A 174 -12.38 30.34 -5.05
N PHE A 175 -11.36 30.14 -4.21
CA PHE A 175 -11.47 29.45 -2.93
C PHE A 175 -11.40 30.45 -1.77
N PRO A 176 -11.91 30.13 -0.57
CA PRO A 176 -11.82 31.04 0.57
C PRO A 176 -10.36 31.30 0.94
N ASP A 177 -10.04 32.55 1.30
CA ASP A 177 -8.69 32.88 1.77
C ASP A 177 -8.40 32.09 3.06
N ALA A 178 -7.19 31.56 3.19
CA ALA A 178 -6.69 30.92 4.41
C ALA A 178 -6.79 31.85 5.63
N GLY A 179 -6.63 33.17 5.42
CA GLY A 179 -6.86 34.20 6.43
C GLY A 179 -8.32 34.33 6.93
N THR A 180 -9.29 33.64 6.31
CA THR A 180 -10.67 33.51 6.79
C THR A 180 -10.97 32.18 7.49
N LEU A 181 -10.03 31.23 7.47
CA LEU A 181 -10.20 29.93 8.12
C LEU A 181 -10.24 30.08 9.64
N VAL A 182 -11.16 29.35 10.28
CA VAL A 182 -11.23 29.21 11.74
C VAL A 182 -11.35 27.73 12.07
N ILE A 183 -10.23 27.08 12.34
CA ILE A 183 -10.20 25.76 12.98
C ILE A 183 -10.26 25.97 14.50
N ALA A 184 -11.17 25.27 15.18
CA ALA A 184 -11.37 25.43 16.62
C ALA A 184 -10.31 24.72 17.47
N ASP A 185 -9.81 23.57 17.00
CA ASP A 185 -8.77 22.79 17.66
C ASP A 185 -7.35 23.28 17.27
N GLY A 186 -6.49 23.52 18.27
CA GLY A 186 -5.16 24.08 18.06
C GLY A 186 -4.17 23.13 17.39
N ASN A 187 -4.34 21.82 17.55
CA ASN A 187 -3.49 20.80 16.92
C ASN A 187 -3.90 20.62 15.47
N LEU A 188 -5.20 20.47 15.17
CA LEU A 188 -5.72 20.44 13.80
C LEU A 188 -5.38 21.74 13.04
N ASN A 189 -5.50 22.91 13.68
CA ASN A 189 -5.07 24.18 13.10
C ASN A 189 -3.57 24.17 12.77
N THR A 190 -2.75 23.52 13.60
CA THR A 190 -1.30 23.37 13.35
C THR A 190 -1.04 22.44 12.18
N CYS A 191 -1.74 21.30 12.05
CA CYS A 191 -1.65 20.44 10.86
C CYS A 191 -1.99 21.22 9.58
N VAL A 192 -3.11 21.97 9.60
CA VAL A 192 -3.60 22.74 8.45
C VAL A 192 -2.65 23.89 8.08
N THR A 193 -2.14 24.63 9.07
CA THR A 193 -1.13 25.68 8.85
C THR A 193 0.16 25.09 8.28
N ASN A 194 0.61 23.93 8.79
CA ASN A 194 1.78 23.24 8.25
C ASN A 194 1.54 22.74 6.82
N ALA A 195 0.33 22.26 6.48
CA ALA A 195 -0.02 21.82 5.13
C ALA A 195 -0.01 22.98 4.11
N ILE A 196 -0.53 24.16 4.49
CA ILE A 196 -0.43 25.39 3.68
C ILE A 196 1.03 25.82 3.49
N ASN A 197 1.86 25.66 4.53
CA ASN A 197 3.25 26.11 4.51
C ASN A 197 4.24 25.07 3.92
N ALA A 198 3.77 23.89 3.51
CA ALA A 198 4.59 22.78 3.00
C ALA A 198 4.84 22.83 1.48
N CYS A 199 4.48 23.92 0.79
CA CYS A 199 4.53 23.97 -0.66
C CYS A 199 5.98 23.99 -1.22
N PRO A 200 6.30 23.26 -2.31
CA PRO A 200 7.71 23.00 -2.70
C PRO A 200 8.54 24.21 -3.14
N ASP A 201 7.91 25.34 -3.45
CA ASP A 201 8.57 26.60 -3.80
C ASP A 201 8.89 27.48 -2.57
N GLY A 202 8.39 27.11 -1.39
CA GLY A 202 8.56 27.88 -0.16
C GLY A 202 7.76 29.18 -0.11
N THR A 203 6.71 29.32 -0.92
CA THR A 203 5.76 30.43 -0.84
C THR A 203 4.55 30.07 0.03
N GLU A 204 4.16 30.98 0.94
CA GLU A 204 2.88 30.90 1.63
C GLU A 204 1.77 31.20 0.62
N TYR A 205 0.84 30.26 0.45
CA TYR A 205 -0.34 30.44 -0.40
C TYR A 205 -1.52 30.96 0.44
N ASP A 206 -2.18 32.01 -0.06
CA ASP A 206 -3.36 32.60 0.60
C ASP A 206 -4.63 31.74 0.44
N ASP A 207 -4.63 30.61 -0.28
CA ASP A 207 -5.83 29.77 -0.53
C ASP A 207 -5.83 28.42 0.21
N LEU A 208 -7.03 27.87 0.45
CA LEU A 208 -7.24 26.58 1.11
C LEU A 208 -7.04 25.38 0.15
N GLY A 209 -5.91 25.36 -0.57
CA GLY A 209 -5.55 24.36 -1.59
C GLY A 209 -5.29 22.93 -1.10
N ILE A 210 -5.71 22.55 0.11
CA ILE A 210 -5.38 21.26 0.73
C ILE A 210 -6.19 20.12 0.09
N TYR A 211 -5.48 19.17 -0.53
CA TYR A 211 -6.04 17.89 -1.02
C TYR A 211 -5.89 16.76 -0.02
N GLN A 212 -4.81 16.77 0.75
CA GLN A 212 -4.48 15.73 1.72
C GLN A 212 -4.10 16.37 3.06
N LEU A 213 -4.64 15.84 4.16
CA LEU A 213 -4.29 16.28 5.51
C LEU A 213 -4.03 15.06 6.40
N SER A 214 -2.91 15.07 7.12
CA SER A 214 -2.62 14.10 8.17
C SER A 214 -2.36 14.82 9.49
N CYS A 215 -2.90 14.30 10.59
CA CYS A 215 -2.59 14.71 11.95
C CYS A 215 -2.19 13.48 12.79
N GLU A 216 -0.92 13.45 13.20
CA GLU A 216 -0.37 12.51 14.20
C GLU A 216 -0.51 13.02 15.64
N THR A 217 -1.30 14.07 15.86
CA THR A 217 -1.50 14.74 17.15
C THR A 217 -2.97 14.70 17.55
N THR A 218 -3.25 14.72 18.86
CA THR A 218 -4.61 14.58 19.38
C THR A 218 -5.54 15.70 18.90
N VAL A 219 -6.59 15.36 18.14
CA VAL A 219 -7.58 16.31 17.61
C VAL A 219 -8.91 16.17 18.34
N ASN A 220 -9.31 17.24 19.04
CA ASN A 220 -10.44 17.26 19.98
C ASN A 220 -11.72 17.85 19.34
N SER A 221 -11.61 18.45 18.16
CA SER A 221 -12.75 19.00 17.42
C SER A 221 -12.42 19.18 15.93
N LEU A 222 -13.35 18.76 15.07
CA LEU A 222 -13.25 18.94 13.61
C LEU A 222 -13.88 20.27 13.13
N SER A 223 -14.36 21.11 14.06
CA SER A 223 -15.03 22.37 13.74
C SER A 223 -14.09 23.33 13.00
N GLY A 224 -14.43 23.59 11.73
CA GLY A 224 -13.63 24.37 10.78
C GLY A 224 -13.19 23.56 9.55
N VAL A 225 -13.10 22.22 9.66
CA VAL A 225 -12.62 21.35 8.56
C VAL A 225 -13.50 21.45 7.31
N GLN A 226 -14.80 21.76 7.47
CA GLN A 226 -15.77 21.94 6.38
C GLN A 226 -15.40 23.05 5.37
N ALA A 227 -14.44 23.92 5.69
CA ALA A 227 -13.90 24.92 4.76
C ALA A 227 -12.90 24.31 3.75
N LEU A 228 -12.33 23.14 4.04
CA LEU A 228 -11.33 22.45 3.21
C LEU A 228 -11.99 21.58 2.14
N SER A 229 -12.94 22.15 1.39
CA SER A 229 -13.83 21.41 0.47
C SER A 229 -13.14 20.70 -0.71
N ARG A 230 -11.85 20.99 -0.96
CA ARG A 230 -11.01 20.34 -1.98
C ARG A 230 -10.39 19.00 -1.49
N MET A 231 -10.53 18.67 -0.21
CA MET A 231 -9.91 17.51 0.41
C MET A 231 -10.39 16.20 -0.22
N GLN A 232 -9.42 15.34 -0.52
CA GLN A 232 -9.60 13.99 -1.06
C GLN A 232 -9.05 12.92 -0.11
N ALA A 233 -8.10 13.28 0.76
CA ALA A 233 -7.53 12.40 1.78
C ALA A 233 -7.47 13.08 3.15
N LEU A 234 -7.95 12.39 4.19
CA LEU A 234 -7.87 12.83 5.59
C LEU A 234 -7.42 11.64 6.45
N SER A 235 -6.36 11.82 7.21
CA SER A 235 -5.89 10.88 8.23
C SER A 235 -5.79 11.58 9.58
N LEU A 236 -6.56 11.10 10.56
CA LEU A 236 -6.54 11.59 11.94
C LEU A 236 -6.25 10.41 12.85
N THR A 237 -4.98 10.21 13.22
CA THR A 237 -4.55 8.97 13.90
C THR A 237 -4.78 8.98 15.42
N GLN A 238 -5.06 10.16 15.98
CA GLN A 238 -5.41 10.39 17.38
C GLN A 238 -6.63 11.33 17.49
N LEU A 239 -7.81 10.79 17.23
CA LEU A 239 -9.09 11.48 17.40
C LEU A 239 -9.54 11.41 18.87
N ASP A 240 -10.09 12.51 19.40
CA ASP A 240 -10.78 12.58 20.70
C ASP A 240 -12.00 13.53 20.55
N ALA A 241 -12.88 13.20 19.61
CA ALA A 241 -13.91 14.12 19.11
C ALA A 241 -15.32 13.54 19.18
N ALA A 242 -16.18 14.17 19.98
CA ALA A 242 -17.60 13.80 20.12
C ALA A 242 -18.51 14.31 18.99
N ASP A 243 -17.96 15.05 18.00
CA ASP A 243 -18.71 15.58 16.85
C ASP A 243 -17.82 15.56 15.59
N LEU A 244 -18.19 14.67 14.68
CA LEU A 244 -17.62 14.43 13.36
C LEU A 244 -18.50 15.02 12.25
N THR A 245 -19.69 15.57 12.55
CA THR A 245 -20.55 16.19 11.51
C THR A 245 -19.86 17.30 10.68
N PRO A 246 -18.75 17.95 11.11
CA PRO A 246 -17.96 18.79 10.21
C PRO A 246 -17.34 18.08 8.99
N ILE A 247 -17.07 16.76 9.03
CA ILE A 247 -16.55 16.04 7.85
C ILE A 247 -17.64 15.67 6.83
N ASP A 248 -18.93 15.70 7.19
CA ASP A 248 -20.07 15.47 6.28
C ASP A 248 -20.07 16.42 5.06
N ALA A 249 -19.40 17.58 5.19
CA ALA A 249 -19.25 18.56 4.11
C ALA A 249 -18.17 18.19 3.08
N LEU A 250 -17.29 17.23 3.37
CA LEU A 250 -16.17 16.83 2.53
C LEU A 250 -16.60 15.80 1.48
N THR A 251 -17.38 16.25 0.49
CA THR A 251 -17.98 15.37 -0.53
C THR A 251 -17.01 14.93 -1.64
N ASN A 252 -15.81 15.52 -1.71
CA ASN A 252 -14.74 15.16 -2.65
C ASN A 252 -13.79 14.06 -2.15
N MET A 253 -14.06 13.51 -0.96
CA MET A 253 -13.21 12.50 -0.31
C MET A 253 -13.11 11.20 -1.13
N ARG A 254 -11.88 10.71 -1.26
CA ARG A 254 -11.50 9.38 -1.79
C ARG A 254 -11.01 8.47 -0.67
N GLN A 255 -10.18 9.00 0.23
CA GLN A 255 -9.56 8.28 1.34
C GLN A 255 -9.92 8.93 2.69
N LEU A 256 -10.39 8.16 3.65
CA LEU A 256 -10.66 8.62 5.01
C LEU A 256 -10.13 7.62 6.03
N GLU A 257 -9.25 8.08 6.92
CA GLU A 257 -8.71 7.34 8.05
C GLU A 257 -9.02 8.11 9.35
N LEU A 258 -9.79 7.47 10.23
CA LEU A 258 -10.11 7.97 11.57
C LEU A 258 -9.71 6.91 12.60
N SER A 259 -8.81 7.27 13.51
CA SER A 259 -8.32 6.41 14.57
C SER A 259 -8.34 7.16 15.91
N GLY A 260 -8.93 6.56 16.95
CA GLY A 260 -9.05 7.16 18.28
C GLY A 260 -10.45 7.08 18.88
N ALA A 261 -10.71 7.90 19.90
CA ALA A 261 -11.96 7.91 20.65
C ALA A 261 -13.00 8.85 20.03
N THR A 262 -14.28 8.43 20.00
CA THR A 262 -15.37 9.29 19.55
C THR A 262 -16.75 8.89 20.10
N ASP A 263 -17.41 9.85 20.76
CA ASP A 263 -18.73 9.71 21.38
C ASP A 263 -19.88 10.16 20.44
N GLN A 264 -19.70 10.06 19.12
CA GLN A 264 -20.75 10.39 18.15
C GLN A 264 -21.89 9.34 18.17
N THR A 265 -23.12 9.79 17.91
CA THR A 265 -24.36 8.99 18.05
C THR A 265 -24.90 8.35 16.75
N SER A 266 -24.27 8.58 15.59
CA SER A 266 -24.49 7.87 14.30
C SER A 266 -23.42 8.31 13.30
N TYR A 267 -23.01 7.42 12.40
CA TYR A 267 -21.97 7.63 11.39
C TYR A 267 -22.53 7.82 9.97
N ALA A 268 -23.85 7.98 9.82
CA ALA A 268 -24.55 8.08 8.53
C ALA A 268 -24.04 9.20 7.60
N GLY A 269 -23.32 10.20 8.14
CA GLY A 269 -22.62 11.22 7.35
C GLY A 269 -21.51 10.65 6.45
N LEU A 270 -20.84 9.57 6.87
CA LEU A 270 -19.86 8.85 6.05
C LEU A 270 -20.49 8.28 4.78
N GLY A 271 -21.72 7.76 4.87
CA GLY A 271 -22.52 7.32 3.74
C GLY A 271 -22.87 8.41 2.71
N MET A 272 -22.57 9.69 2.98
CA MET A 272 -22.71 10.78 1.99
C MET A 272 -21.45 10.99 1.13
N MET A 273 -20.32 10.38 1.48
CA MET A 273 -19.05 10.52 0.75
C MET A 273 -19.01 9.64 -0.50
N GLY A 274 -19.87 9.93 -1.48
CA GLY A 274 -20.08 9.07 -2.66
C GLY A 274 -18.86 8.81 -3.57
N ASN A 275 -17.73 9.48 -3.36
CA ASN A 275 -16.47 9.27 -4.08
C ASN A 275 -15.43 8.43 -3.28
N LEU A 276 -15.77 8.03 -2.06
CA LEU A 276 -14.86 7.32 -1.16
C LEU A 276 -14.59 5.90 -1.66
N ASN A 277 -13.31 5.52 -1.77
CA ASN A 277 -12.87 4.19 -2.18
C ASN A 277 -11.88 3.54 -1.19
N ASP A 278 -11.39 4.29 -0.20
CA ASP A 278 -10.55 3.79 0.90
C ASP A 278 -11.06 4.35 2.24
N LEU A 279 -11.52 3.48 3.13
CA LEU A 279 -12.10 3.86 4.43
C LEU A 279 -11.46 3.04 5.55
N ARG A 280 -10.80 3.70 6.51
CA ARG A 280 -10.26 3.10 7.73
C ARG A 280 -10.88 3.72 8.97
N LEU A 281 -11.53 2.89 9.78
CA LEU A 281 -12.16 3.27 11.04
C LEU A 281 -11.58 2.40 12.16
N ASN A 282 -10.69 2.97 12.97
CA ASN A 282 -10.10 2.35 14.15
C ASN A 282 -10.59 3.07 15.41
N LEU A 283 -11.87 2.85 15.76
CA LEU A 283 -12.63 3.72 16.66
C LEU A 283 -12.96 3.06 17.99
N ASP A 284 -12.51 3.70 19.07
CA ASP A 284 -12.96 3.43 20.44
C ASP A 284 -14.27 4.19 20.68
N ILE A 285 -15.39 3.47 20.65
CA ILE A 285 -16.74 4.01 20.74
C ILE A 285 -17.35 3.63 22.09
N SER A 286 -17.50 4.61 22.98
CA SER A 286 -18.04 4.38 24.34
C SER A 286 -19.55 4.09 24.39
N THR A 287 -20.25 4.29 23.26
CA THR A 287 -21.72 4.22 23.15
C THR A 287 -22.14 3.01 22.31
N PRO A 288 -22.62 1.91 22.92
CA PRO A 288 -22.95 0.68 22.21
C PRO A 288 -23.99 0.89 21.10
N GLY A 289 -23.70 0.33 19.92
CA GLY A 289 -24.56 0.45 18.74
C GLY A 289 -24.65 1.84 18.11
N ALA A 290 -23.74 2.77 18.44
CA ALA A 290 -23.67 4.08 17.77
C ALA A 290 -23.07 4.00 16.35
N PHE A 291 -22.23 3.00 16.07
CA PHE A 291 -21.83 2.61 14.73
C PHE A 291 -22.65 1.40 14.26
N ALA A 292 -23.05 1.40 13.00
CA ALA A 292 -23.62 0.24 12.32
C ALA A 292 -23.18 0.24 10.85
N LEU A 293 -22.93 -0.94 10.27
CA LEU A 293 -22.50 -1.04 8.87
C LEU A 293 -23.53 -0.44 7.88
N ALA A 294 -24.79 -0.34 8.28
CA ALA A 294 -25.85 0.34 7.54
C ALA A 294 -25.59 1.84 7.29
N ASP A 295 -24.85 2.52 8.16
CA ASP A 295 -24.45 3.92 7.98
C ASP A 295 -23.46 4.09 6.80
N LEU A 296 -22.76 3.02 6.40
CA LEU A 296 -21.87 2.96 5.24
C LEU A 296 -22.56 2.43 3.97
N GLN A 297 -23.78 1.88 4.06
CA GLN A 297 -24.44 1.19 2.95
C GLN A 297 -24.41 1.94 1.60
N PRO A 298 -24.63 3.27 1.52
CA PRO A 298 -24.64 3.99 0.24
C PRO A 298 -23.28 4.04 -0.47
N ILE A 299 -22.17 3.77 0.24
CA ILE A 299 -20.80 3.82 -0.30
C ILE A 299 -20.12 2.45 -0.41
N LEU A 300 -20.65 1.38 0.22
CA LEU A 300 -19.99 0.06 0.24
C LEU A 300 -19.57 -0.43 -1.16
N ALA A 301 -20.44 -0.29 -2.16
CA ALA A 301 -20.16 -0.71 -3.53
C ALA A 301 -19.04 0.08 -4.24
N ASN A 302 -18.58 1.21 -3.68
CA ASN A 302 -17.51 2.04 -4.23
C ASN A 302 -16.15 1.79 -3.54
N LEU A 303 -16.11 1.01 -2.45
CA LEU A 303 -14.89 0.76 -1.69
C LEU A 303 -14.00 -0.28 -2.37
N ASP A 304 -12.76 0.13 -2.67
CA ASP A 304 -11.65 -0.75 -3.04
C ASP A 304 -10.97 -1.31 -1.78
N ASN A 305 -10.97 -0.54 -0.69
CA ASN A 305 -10.37 -0.87 0.61
C ASN A 305 -11.30 -0.48 1.77
N LEU A 306 -11.41 -1.34 2.78
CA LEU A 306 -12.22 -1.12 3.97
C LEU A 306 -11.54 -1.70 5.20
N GLU A 307 -11.39 -0.89 6.25
CA GLU A 307 -10.89 -1.30 7.55
C GLU A 307 -11.89 -0.88 8.64
N LEU A 308 -12.38 -1.88 9.39
CA LEU A 308 -13.36 -1.75 10.46
C LEU A 308 -12.79 -2.37 11.74
N CYS A 309 -12.10 -1.56 12.51
CA CYS A 309 -11.60 -1.86 13.84
C CYS A 309 -12.38 -1.01 14.85
N VAL A 310 -13.65 -1.35 15.02
CA VAL A 310 -14.64 -0.54 15.75
C VAL A 310 -15.24 -1.36 16.88
N ALA A 311 -15.34 -0.77 18.08
CA ALA A 311 -16.00 -1.40 19.22
C ALA A 311 -17.45 -1.81 18.88
N ASP A 312 -17.87 -2.99 19.36
CA ASP A 312 -19.21 -3.57 19.20
C ASP A 312 -19.73 -3.70 17.76
N LEU A 313 -18.85 -3.95 16.79
CA LEU A 313 -19.20 -4.33 15.41
C LEU A 313 -19.82 -5.74 15.35
N ALA A 314 -21.11 -5.87 15.69
CA ALA A 314 -21.79 -7.18 15.73
C ALA A 314 -22.38 -7.63 14.37
N ASP A 315 -23.00 -6.70 13.62
CA ASP A 315 -23.69 -6.99 12.35
C ASP A 315 -22.87 -6.54 11.13
N ILE A 316 -22.36 -7.53 10.38
CA ILE A 316 -21.63 -7.35 9.12
C ILE A 316 -22.42 -7.84 7.89
N SER A 317 -23.74 -8.07 8.03
CA SER A 317 -24.56 -8.71 6.98
C SER A 317 -24.67 -7.94 5.67
N LEU A 318 -24.34 -6.65 5.67
CA LEU A 318 -24.28 -5.78 4.48
C LEU A 318 -22.93 -5.81 3.76
N LEU A 319 -21.87 -6.43 4.31
CA LEU A 319 -20.56 -6.53 3.63
C LEU A 319 -20.63 -7.06 2.19
N PRO A 320 -21.49 -8.04 1.82
CA PRO A 320 -21.60 -8.50 0.42
C PRO A 320 -22.06 -7.44 -0.59
N GLU A 321 -22.51 -6.26 -0.15
CA GLU A 321 -22.76 -5.11 -1.04
C GLU A 321 -21.46 -4.40 -1.48
N ALA A 322 -20.33 -4.65 -0.81
CA ALA A 322 -18.99 -4.15 -1.17
C ALA A 322 -18.36 -4.95 -2.33
N VAL A 323 -19.06 -5.01 -3.47
CA VAL A 323 -18.76 -5.91 -4.59
C VAL A 323 -17.42 -5.67 -5.31
N ASN A 324 -16.79 -4.52 -5.10
CA ASN A 324 -15.48 -4.16 -5.69
C ASN A 324 -14.30 -4.34 -4.70
N LEU A 325 -14.56 -4.75 -3.46
CA LEU A 325 -13.58 -4.72 -2.38
C LEU A 325 -12.37 -5.63 -2.66
N SER A 326 -11.18 -5.03 -2.65
CA SER A 326 -9.91 -5.69 -2.94
C SER A 326 -9.11 -6.05 -1.69
N SER A 327 -9.27 -5.25 -0.62
CA SER A 327 -8.70 -5.48 0.71
C SER A 327 -9.71 -5.18 1.81
N LEU A 328 -9.81 -6.08 2.79
CA LEU A 328 -10.64 -5.95 3.99
C LEU A 328 -9.81 -6.13 5.26
N THR A 329 -9.95 -5.24 6.23
CA THR A 329 -9.46 -5.42 7.60
C THR A 329 -10.64 -5.35 8.57
N ILE A 330 -10.74 -6.31 9.48
CA ILE A 330 -11.72 -6.33 10.56
C ILE A 330 -11.00 -6.62 11.88
N CYS A 331 -11.19 -5.75 12.88
CA CYS A 331 -10.90 -6.07 14.27
C CYS A 331 -12.21 -6.37 15.00
N ASP A 332 -12.46 -7.66 15.23
CA ASP A 332 -13.61 -8.20 15.93
C ASP A 332 -13.32 -8.17 17.44
N THR A 333 -13.31 -6.96 18.01
CA THR A 333 -12.79 -6.66 19.37
C THR A 333 -13.86 -6.15 20.35
N GLY A 334 -15.14 -6.18 19.97
CA GLY A 334 -16.27 -5.77 20.80
C GLY A 334 -16.64 -6.76 21.91
N ASP A 335 -17.65 -6.42 22.72
CA ASP A 335 -18.01 -7.25 23.88
C ASP A 335 -18.87 -8.48 23.51
N ASP A 336 -19.77 -8.33 22.52
CA ASP A 336 -20.59 -9.42 21.96
C ASP A 336 -19.93 -10.09 20.72
N GLY A 337 -18.98 -9.41 20.05
CA GLY A 337 -18.30 -9.86 18.83
C GLY A 337 -19.20 -9.94 17.58
N ILE A 338 -18.62 -10.37 16.45
CA ILE A 338 -19.36 -10.61 15.19
C ILE A 338 -20.18 -11.91 15.29
N GLU A 339 -21.51 -11.80 15.18
CA GLU A 339 -22.42 -12.97 15.31
C GLU A 339 -22.23 -14.01 14.18
N ASP A 340 -21.98 -13.57 12.94
CA ASP A 340 -21.82 -14.43 11.77
C ASP A 340 -20.73 -13.89 10.83
N ALA A 341 -19.53 -14.48 10.93
CA ALA A 341 -18.40 -14.10 10.08
C ALA A 341 -18.51 -14.62 8.62
N SER A 342 -19.52 -15.43 8.27
CA SER A 342 -19.62 -16.07 6.94
C SER A 342 -19.92 -15.10 5.79
N PHE A 343 -20.39 -13.88 6.09
CA PHE A 343 -20.53 -12.81 5.10
C PHE A 343 -19.19 -12.43 4.43
N ILE A 344 -18.07 -12.55 5.15
CA ILE A 344 -16.71 -12.31 4.60
C ILE A 344 -16.43 -13.26 3.41
N GLY A 345 -16.87 -14.52 3.50
CA GLY A 345 -16.70 -15.52 2.44
C GLY A 345 -17.46 -15.25 1.14
N GLN A 346 -18.32 -14.23 1.11
CA GLN A 346 -19.05 -13.83 -0.10
C GLN A 346 -18.22 -12.85 -0.97
N LEU A 347 -17.20 -12.20 -0.39
CA LEU A 347 -16.33 -11.20 -1.02
C LEU A 347 -15.21 -11.85 -1.86
N THR A 348 -15.59 -12.74 -2.77
CA THR A 348 -14.71 -13.59 -3.59
C THR A 348 -13.73 -12.86 -4.51
N GLN A 349 -13.78 -11.53 -4.61
CA GLN A 349 -12.85 -10.70 -5.40
C GLN A 349 -11.66 -10.18 -4.57
N MET A 350 -11.70 -10.30 -3.23
CA MET A 350 -10.62 -9.83 -2.36
C MET A 350 -9.29 -10.54 -2.65
N THR A 351 -8.22 -9.76 -2.55
CA THR A 351 -6.82 -10.24 -2.66
C THR A 351 -6.05 -10.11 -1.34
N SER A 352 -6.58 -9.32 -0.40
CA SER A 352 -6.03 -9.12 0.94
C SER A 352 -7.14 -9.20 1.99
N LEU A 353 -6.90 -9.89 3.10
CA LEU A 353 -7.83 -9.98 4.23
C LEU A 353 -7.06 -10.02 5.56
N THR A 354 -7.43 -9.15 6.47
CA THR A 354 -7.06 -9.22 7.90
C THR A 354 -8.32 -9.40 8.73
N TYR A 355 -8.39 -10.47 9.52
CA TYR A 355 -9.45 -10.74 10.48
C TYR A 355 -8.84 -11.04 11.85
N ASN A 356 -8.96 -10.09 12.77
CA ASN A 356 -8.42 -10.17 14.12
C ASN A 356 -9.55 -10.40 15.11
N LYS A 357 -9.71 -11.65 15.59
CA LYS A 357 -10.72 -12.03 16.58
C LYS A 357 -10.21 -11.76 18.00
N GLY A 358 -10.68 -10.65 18.56
CA GLY A 358 -10.32 -10.13 19.87
C GLY A 358 -11.00 -10.85 21.03
N ARG A 359 -10.86 -10.27 22.23
CA ARG A 359 -11.39 -10.81 23.48
C ARG A 359 -11.69 -9.68 24.48
N SER A 360 -12.96 -9.52 24.85
CA SER A 360 -13.39 -8.64 25.94
C SER A 360 -13.40 -9.38 27.29
N ASN A 361 -14.10 -10.50 27.34
CA ASN A 361 -14.43 -11.25 28.55
C ASN A 361 -13.83 -12.67 28.57
N SER A 362 -13.76 -13.27 29.75
CA SER A 362 -12.79 -14.35 30.00
C SER A 362 -13.24 -15.77 29.67
N ASP A 363 -14.53 -16.02 29.55
CA ASP A 363 -15.11 -17.34 29.85
C ASP A 363 -15.58 -18.14 28.62
N ASP A 364 -15.63 -17.53 27.43
CA ASP A 364 -16.19 -18.14 26.24
C ASP A 364 -15.23 -19.06 25.48
N ALA A 365 -15.70 -20.29 25.24
CA ALA A 365 -14.95 -21.36 24.59
C ALA A 365 -15.01 -21.34 23.05
N GLU A 366 -15.64 -20.32 22.46
CA GLU A 366 -15.98 -20.22 21.02
C GLU A 366 -15.20 -19.11 20.29
N LEU A 367 -14.11 -18.63 20.91
CA LEU A 367 -13.17 -17.63 20.36
C LEU A 367 -12.23 -18.18 19.26
N VAL A 368 -12.33 -19.46 18.90
CA VAL A 368 -11.58 -20.02 17.76
C VAL A 368 -12.10 -19.40 16.45
N ILE A 369 -11.21 -19.21 15.48
CA ILE A 369 -11.58 -18.76 14.13
C ILE A 369 -12.06 -19.97 13.32
N ASP A 370 -13.26 -19.89 12.73
CA ASP A 370 -13.70 -20.87 11.73
C ASP A 370 -13.13 -20.49 10.36
N PHE A 371 -12.01 -21.12 9.98
CA PHE A 371 -11.33 -20.86 8.71
C PHE A 371 -12.18 -21.23 7.48
N SER A 372 -13.33 -21.91 7.63
CA SER A 372 -14.22 -22.19 6.49
C SER A 372 -14.84 -20.94 5.87
N ILE A 373 -14.92 -19.82 6.61
CA ILE A 373 -15.36 -18.53 6.05
C ILE A 373 -14.40 -18.01 4.97
N PHE A 374 -13.12 -18.42 4.99
CA PHE A 374 -12.13 -18.00 4.00
C PHE A 374 -12.06 -18.92 2.78
N GLN A 375 -12.63 -20.13 2.84
CA GLN A 375 -12.53 -21.14 1.77
C GLN A 375 -12.96 -20.63 0.36
N PRO A 376 -13.99 -19.77 0.20
CA PRO A 376 -14.39 -19.30 -1.13
C PRO A 376 -13.45 -18.25 -1.74
N LEU A 377 -12.49 -17.71 -0.98
CA LEU A 377 -11.68 -16.56 -1.35
C LEU A 377 -10.48 -16.95 -2.24
N HIS A 378 -10.73 -17.66 -3.34
CA HIS A 378 -9.71 -18.26 -4.21
C HIS A 378 -8.76 -17.27 -4.94
N LEU A 379 -8.90 -15.96 -4.73
CA LEU A 379 -8.01 -14.90 -5.25
C LEU A 379 -7.12 -14.28 -4.15
N LEU A 380 -7.24 -14.76 -2.91
CA LEU A 380 -6.57 -14.21 -1.74
C LEU A 380 -5.05 -14.48 -1.78
N ARG A 381 -4.27 -13.39 -1.78
CA ARG A 381 -2.79 -13.39 -1.78
C ARG A 381 -2.20 -13.15 -0.39
N THR A 382 -2.91 -12.40 0.45
CA THR A 382 -2.54 -12.12 1.83
C THR A 382 -3.70 -12.45 2.76
N LEU A 383 -3.45 -13.30 3.76
CA LEU A 383 -4.39 -13.61 4.85
C LEU A 383 -3.70 -13.42 6.19
N THR A 384 -4.24 -12.53 7.02
CA THR A 384 -3.90 -12.38 8.44
C THR A 384 -5.11 -12.81 9.27
N ALA A 385 -4.95 -13.83 10.11
CA ALA A 385 -6.01 -14.39 10.95
C ALA A 385 -5.52 -14.55 12.39
N THR A 386 -5.68 -13.51 13.22
CA THR A 386 -5.19 -13.48 14.61
C THR A 386 -6.32 -13.75 15.59
N SER A 387 -6.08 -14.55 16.64
CA SER A 387 -7.07 -14.72 17.73
C SER A 387 -6.46 -14.45 19.10
N GLN A 388 -7.14 -13.75 19.99
CA GLN A 388 -6.61 -13.41 21.33
C GLN A 388 -6.82 -14.52 22.39
N LEU A 389 -6.58 -15.78 22.02
CA LEU A 389 -6.85 -16.96 22.88
C LEU A 389 -5.68 -17.28 23.84
N PRO A 390 -5.79 -17.04 25.17
CA PRO A 390 -4.67 -17.17 26.09
C PRO A 390 -4.39 -18.61 26.56
N THR A 391 -5.29 -19.56 26.29
CA THR A 391 -5.23 -20.93 26.85
C THR A 391 -5.76 -21.96 25.86
N ALA A 392 -4.95 -22.98 25.57
CA ALA A 392 -5.30 -24.10 24.70
C ALA A 392 -6.66 -24.73 25.06
N THR A 393 -7.57 -24.77 24.08
CA THR A 393 -8.79 -25.59 24.13
C THR A 393 -8.46 -27.05 23.80
N GLU A 394 -9.41 -27.97 24.00
CA GLU A 394 -9.24 -29.38 23.58
C GLU A 394 -9.26 -29.58 22.05
N ARG A 395 -9.53 -28.53 21.25
CA ARG A 395 -9.66 -28.58 19.79
C ARG A 395 -9.05 -27.33 19.15
N GLY A 396 -7.77 -27.43 18.80
CA GLY A 396 -7.07 -26.38 18.02
C GLY A 396 -7.70 -26.13 16.64
N ALA A 397 -7.30 -25.03 16.01
CA ALA A 397 -7.84 -24.59 14.72
C ALA A 397 -7.66 -25.63 13.60
N ASP A 398 -8.69 -25.74 12.76
CA ASP A 398 -8.69 -26.60 11.57
C ASP A 398 -8.39 -25.75 10.32
N LEU A 399 -7.16 -25.87 9.81
CA LEU A 399 -6.72 -25.15 8.61
C LEU A 399 -7.12 -25.87 7.30
N SER A 400 -7.82 -27.00 7.36
CA SER A 400 -8.28 -27.75 6.18
C SER A 400 -8.99 -26.89 5.12
N PRO A 401 -9.81 -25.88 5.47
CA PRO A 401 -10.47 -25.03 4.47
C PRO A 401 -9.52 -24.12 3.68
N LEU A 402 -8.28 -23.91 4.13
CA LEU A 402 -7.28 -23.08 3.45
C LEU A 402 -6.56 -23.81 2.31
N SER A 403 -6.60 -25.14 2.24
CA SER A 403 -5.73 -25.92 1.33
C SER A 403 -5.97 -25.68 -0.17
N ASP A 404 -7.11 -25.10 -0.54
CA ASP A 404 -7.46 -24.73 -1.91
C ASP A 404 -7.10 -23.27 -2.27
N LEU A 405 -6.57 -22.46 -1.34
CA LEU A 405 -6.14 -21.07 -1.56
C LEU A 405 -4.74 -21.00 -2.21
N ASN A 406 -4.57 -21.71 -3.32
CA ASN A 406 -3.27 -21.99 -3.96
C ASN A 406 -2.49 -20.76 -4.48
N VAL A 407 -3.06 -19.55 -4.44
CA VAL A 407 -2.42 -18.28 -4.85
C VAL A 407 -1.98 -17.40 -3.66
N LEU A 408 -2.02 -17.96 -2.45
CA LEU A 408 -1.64 -17.28 -1.22
C LEU A 408 -0.11 -17.12 -1.14
N GLU A 409 0.35 -15.87 -1.11
CA GLU A 409 1.76 -15.48 -1.12
C GLU A 409 2.25 -15.08 0.28
N ASN A 410 1.35 -14.64 1.16
CA ASN A 410 1.62 -14.28 2.55
C ASN A 410 0.51 -14.82 3.47
N LEU A 411 0.89 -15.52 4.53
CA LEU A 411 -0.04 -16.06 5.53
C LEU A 411 0.47 -15.77 6.95
N THR A 412 -0.35 -15.09 7.75
CA THR A 412 -0.14 -14.89 9.18
C THR A 412 -1.31 -15.51 9.94
N ILE A 413 -1.07 -16.48 10.83
CA ILE A 413 -2.09 -17.07 11.71
C ILE A 413 -1.56 -17.14 13.14
N ASN A 414 -1.73 -16.06 13.91
CA ASN A 414 -1.10 -15.93 15.23
C ASN A 414 -2.09 -16.11 16.37
N ALA A 415 -1.67 -16.81 17.43
CA ALA A 415 -2.50 -17.10 18.61
C ALA A 415 -3.86 -17.80 18.33
N ALA A 416 -4.01 -18.44 17.16
CA ALA A 416 -5.24 -19.14 16.75
C ALA A 416 -5.31 -20.62 17.19
N GLN A 417 -4.37 -21.10 18.01
CA GLN A 417 -4.28 -22.49 18.48
C GLN A 417 -4.04 -23.51 17.35
N VAL A 418 -3.27 -23.14 16.33
CA VAL A 418 -2.84 -24.06 15.27
C VAL A 418 -1.94 -25.14 15.87
N GLY A 419 -2.20 -26.41 15.53
CA GLY A 419 -1.39 -27.55 15.95
C GLY A 419 -1.02 -28.53 14.83
N SER A 420 -1.67 -28.45 13.66
CA SER A 420 -1.37 -29.27 12.48
C SER A 420 -1.21 -28.39 11.25
N LEU A 421 -0.08 -28.55 10.55
CA LEU A 421 0.25 -27.77 9.35
C LEU A 421 -0.04 -28.54 8.05
N THR A 422 -0.58 -29.76 8.12
CA THR A 422 -0.85 -30.61 6.94
C THR A 422 -1.67 -29.90 5.84
N PRO A 423 -2.68 -29.05 6.15
CA PRO A 423 -3.42 -28.31 5.12
C PRO A 423 -2.59 -27.26 4.35
N LEU A 424 -1.48 -26.78 4.92
CA LEU A 424 -0.66 -25.74 4.30
C LEU A 424 0.32 -26.28 3.25
N ALA A 425 0.57 -27.60 3.24
CA ALA A 425 1.53 -28.25 2.34
C ALA A 425 1.21 -28.11 0.84
N THR A 426 -0.02 -27.72 0.48
CA THR A 426 -0.42 -27.43 -0.91
C THR A 426 -0.12 -26.00 -1.37
N LEU A 427 0.17 -25.08 -0.45
CA LEU A 427 0.25 -23.64 -0.71
C LEU A 427 1.63 -23.23 -1.26
N SER A 428 1.99 -23.81 -2.41
CA SER A 428 3.34 -23.75 -3.01
C SER A 428 3.84 -22.38 -3.43
N ASP A 429 2.99 -21.34 -3.36
CA ASP A 429 3.32 -19.97 -3.77
C ASP A 429 3.62 -19.07 -2.55
N LEU A 430 3.52 -19.59 -1.32
CA LEU A 430 3.84 -18.87 -0.09
C LEU A 430 5.30 -18.38 -0.08
N THR A 431 5.48 -17.09 0.19
CA THR A 431 6.78 -16.41 0.36
C THR A 431 7.02 -15.96 1.80
N THR A 432 5.96 -15.62 2.52
CA THR A 432 5.97 -15.29 3.95
C THR A 432 4.97 -16.19 4.68
N LEU A 433 5.43 -16.87 5.72
CA LEU A 433 4.58 -17.63 6.62
C LEU A 433 4.91 -17.26 8.07
N ASP A 434 3.92 -16.74 8.78
CA ASP A 434 3.96 -16.45 10.20
C ASP A 434 2.88 -17.28 10.90
N LEU A 435 3.31 -18.08 11.87
CA LEU A 435 2.45 -18.92 12.70
C LEU A 435 2.86 -18.79 14.17
N SER A 436 3.35 -17.62 14.57
CA SER A 436 3.88 -17.39 15.91
C SER A 436 2.78 -17.41 16.98
N THR A 437 3.17 -17.76 18.22
CA THR A 437 2.25 -17.97 19.36
C THR A 437 1.20 -19.06 19.09
N ASN A 438 1.63 -20.27 18.72
CA ASN A 438 0.71 -21.40 18.48
C ASN A 438 1.16 -22.66 19.26
N TYR A 439 0.62 -23.83 18.89
CA TYR A 439 0.92 -25.11 19.54
C TYR A 439 1.50 -26.13 18.55
N ILE A 440 2.25 -25.65 17.55
CA ILE A 440 2.88 -26.46 16.51
C ILE A 440 3.95 -27.35 17.14
N VAL A 441 3.90 -28.65 16.82
CA VAL A 441 4.85 -29.69 17.26
C VAL A 441 5.49 -30.45 16.09
N ASP A 442 5.05 -30.18 14.86
CA ASP A 442 5.45 -30.88 13.64
C ASP A 442 5.52 -29.89 12.48
N VAL A 443 6.74 -29.62 12.00
CA VAL A 443 7.03 -28.75 10.85
C VAL A 443 7.18 -29.53 9.55
N SER A 444 7.00 -30.85 9.54
CA SER A 444 7.15 -31.68 8.34
C SER A 444 6.27 -31.28 7.15
N PRO A 445 5.05 -30.73 7.33
CA PRO A 445 4.25 -30.23 6.20
C PRO A 445 4.83 -29.01 5.49
N LEU A 446 5.78 -28.29 6.09
CA LEU A 446 6.42 -27.13 5.47
C LEU A 446 7.48 -27.51 4.43
N GLY A 447 7.95 -28.76 4.41
CA GLY A 447 9.10 -29.18 3.62
C GLY A 447 8.96 -29.07 2.09
N ASP A 448 7.74 -28.98 1.56
CA ASP A 448 7.51 -28.77 0.12
C ASP A 448 7.38 -27.27 -0.27
N LEU A 449 7.29 -26.35 0.70
CA LEU A 449 7.08 -24.91 0.52
C LEU A 449 8.36 -24.14 0.13
N THR A 450 9.10 -24.67 -0.85
CA THR A 450 10.44 -24.23 -1.29
C THR A 450 10.52 -22.80 -1.87
N THR A 451 9.39 -22.10 -1.95
CA THR A 451 9.26 -20.68 -2.26
C THR A 451 9.52 -19.75 -1.07
N LEU A 452 9.34 -20.23 0.17
CA LEU A 452 9.42 -19.43 1.39
C LEU A 452 10.74 -18.65 1.52
N GLU A 453 10.59 -17.35 1.80
CA GLU A 453 11.69 -16.42 2.04
C GLU A 453 11.70 -15.92 3.50
N ASN A 454 10.55 -15.87 4.17
CA ASN A 454 10.44 -15.51 5.58
C ASN A 454 9.55 -16.54 6.30
N LEU A 455 10.04 -17.09 7.42
CA LEU A 455 9.31 -18.07 8.24
C LEU A 455 9.42 -17.69 9.71
N TYR A 456 8.27 -17.45 10.36
CA TYR A 456 8.15 -17.09 11.77
C TYR A 456 7.34 -18.17 12.49
N LEU A 457 7.95 -18.74 13.53
CA LEU A 457 7.45 -19.88 14.30
C LEU A 457 7.68 -19.69 15.81
N SER A 458 7.88 -18.45 16.26
CA SER A 458 8.14 -18.11 17.67
C SER A 458 6.99 -18.52 18.61
N HIS A 459 7.29 -18.74 19.89
CA HIS A 459 6.33 -19.14 20.94
C HIS A 459 5.46 -20.34 20.52
N ASN A 460 6.11 -21.46 20.18
CA ASN A 460 5.45 -22.69 19.74
C ASN A 460 5.88 -23.88 20.62
N ARG A 461 5.81 -25.11 20.10
CA ARG A 461 6.19 -26.35 20.81
C ARG A 461 7.03 -27.26 19.91
N ILE A 462 7.77 -26.69 18.97
CA ILE A 462 8.57 -27.41 17.99
C ILE A 462 9.72 -28.12 18.74
N PRO A 463 9.88 -29.44 18.63
CA PRO A 463 10.94 -30.19 19.31
C PRO A 463 12.27 -30.11 18.55
N ASP A 464 13.21 -30.97 18.92
CA ASP A 464 14.53 -31.15 18.28
C ASP A 464 14.49 -31.29 16.74
N ASP A 465 13.52 -32.03 16.19
CA ASP A 465 13.49 -32.35 14.76
C ASP A 465 12.88 -31.24 13.89
N ILE A 466 13.74 -30.36 13.38
CA ILE A 466 13.43 -29.39 12.33
C ILE A 466 13.97 -29.81 10.93
N SER A 467 14.25 -31.10 10.71
CA SER A 467 14.92 -31.59 9.48
C SER A 467 14.17 -31.26 8.19
N ALA A 468 12.83 -31.16 8.24
CA ALA A 468 12.01 -30.78 7.10
C ALA A 468 12.29 -29.37 6.56
N LEU A 469 12.91 -28.49 7.35
CA LEU A 469 13.27 -27.13 6.90
C LEU A 469 14.49 -27.12 5.97
N GLU A 470 15.28 -28.21 5.86
CA GLU A 470 16.49 -28.28 5.00
C GLU A 470 16.21 -27.93 3.52
N THR A 471 14.98 -28.20 3.04
CA THR A 471 14.54 -27.90 1.68
C THR A 471 14.30 -26.42 1.40
N LEU A 472 14.13 -25.58 2.44
CA LEU A 472 13.72 -24.18 2.36
C LEU A 472 14.89 -23.24 2.03
N GLN A 473 15.61 -23.58 0.96
CA GLN A 473 16.85 -22.97 0.49
C GLN A 473 16.74 -21.50 0.06
N ARG A 474 15.55 -20.91 0.11
CA ARG A 474 15.26 -19.49 -0.16
C ARG A 474 15.16 -18.62 1.09
N LEU A 475 15.04 -19.20 2.29
CA LEU A 475 14.85 -18.45 3.54
C LEU A 475 15.94 -17.38 3.73
N LYS A 476 15.46 -16.17 4.05
CA LYS A 476 16.22 -14.95 4.40
C LYS A 476 16.04 -14.63 5.87
N ILE A 477 14.86 -14.92 6.41
CA ILE A 477 14.51 -14.78 7.83
C ILE A 477 13.95 -16.12 8.31
N LEU A 478 14.49 -16.62 9.42
CA LEU A 478 13.94 -17.73 10.18
C LEU A 478 13.89 -17.32 11.65
N ASP A 479 12.69 -17.37 12.22
CA ASP A 479 12.44 -17.14 13.65
C ASP A 479 11.85 -18.42 14.26
N LEU A 480 12.50 -18.88 15.33
CA LEU A 480 12.17 -20.06 16.12
C LEU A 480 12.25 -19.76 17.64
N GLU A 481 12.10 -18.49 18.08
CA GLU A 481 12.13 -18.11 19.50
C GLU A 481 11.15 -18.95 20.36
N ASP A 482 11.49 -19.23 21.61
CA ASP A 482 10.62 -19.93 22.59
C ASP A 482 10.03 -21.24 22.05
N ASN A 483 10.94 -22.20 21.83
CA ASN A 483 10.67 -23.53 21.31
C ASN A 483 11.57 -24.59 22.00
N GLY A 484 11.50 -25.84 21.52
CA GLY A 484 12.24 -26.99 22.04
C GLY A 484 13.39 -27.46 21.14
N VAL A 485 13.94 -26.61 20.27
CA VAL A 485 14.98 -26.99 19.29
C VAL A 485 16.32 -27.26 20.01
N ILE A 486 17.02 -28.34 19.61
CA ILE A 486 18.30 -28.78 20.20
C ILE A 486 19.41 -28.90 19.14
N ASP A 487 19.11 -29.48 17.97
CA ASP A 487 19.97 -29.44 16.78
C ASP A 487 19.42 -28.49 15.69
N ILE A 488 20.33 -27.75 15.06
CA ILE A 488 20.05 -26.84 13.93
C ILE A 488 20.82 -27.26 12.67
N SER A 489 21.29 -28.50 12.59
CA SER A 489 22.00 -29.03 11.40
C SER A 489 21.23 -28.81 10.08
N ALA A 490 19.90 -28.86 10.12
CA ALA A 490 19.01 -28.62 8.98
C ALA A 490 19.20 -27.24 8.31
N ILE A 491 19.59 -26.20 9.04
CA ILE A 491 19.77 -24.85 8.47
C ILE A 491 21.14 -24.63 7.83
N GLY A 492 22.08 -25.58 7.97
CA GLY A 492 23.50 -25.39 7.65
C GLY A 492 23.84 -25.09 6.18
N GLU A 493 22.90 -25.31 5.26
CA GLU A 493 23.03 -25.00 3.83
C GLU A 493 22.09 -23.86 3.36
N MET A 494 21.38 -23.17 4.26
CA MET A 494 20.48 -22.04 3.94
C MET A 494 21.25 -20.76 3.54
N ARG A 495 21.93 -20.79 2.40
CA ARG A 495 22.84 -19.74 1.92
C ARG A 495 22.17 -18.40 1.57
N GLN A 496 20.86 -18.27 1.74
CA GLN A 496 20.13 -16.99 1.61
C GLN A 496 19.84 -16.31 2.96
N LEU A 497 20.01 -17.02 4.08
CA LEU A 497 19.64 -16.59 5.42
C LEU A 497 20.45 -15.37 5.87
N ARG A 498 19.76 -14.39 6.48
CA ARG A 498 20.29 -13.09 6.91
C ARG A 498 19.97 -12.77 8.36
N THR A 499 18.78 -13.17 8.80
CA THR A 499 18.31 -13.06 10.18
C THR A 499 17.94 -14.45 10.65
N LEU A 500 18.43 -14.81 11.83
CA LEU A 500 18.10 -16.04 12.53
C LEU A 500 17.82 -15.71 13.99
N ASP A 501 16.60 -15.99 14.44
CA ASP A 501 16.29 -16.01 15.86
C ASP A 501 16.04 -17.44 16.35
N LEU A 502 16.64 -17.73 17.51
CA LEU A 502 16.66 -19.01 18.21
C LEU A 502 16.67 -18.77 19.74
N GLU A 503 16.24 -17.60 20.21
CA GLU A 503 16.16 -17.30 21.65
C GLU A 503 15.26 -18.30 22.40
N THR A 504 15.54 -18.53 23.69
CA THR A 504 14.73 -19.40 24.56
C THR A 504 14.53 -20.81 23.95
N ASN A 505 15.64 -21.48 23.64
CA ASN A 505 15.65 -22.84 23.10
C ASN A 505 16.63 -23.74 23.90
N GLN A 506 16.90 -24.95 23.41
CA GLN A 506 17.72 -25.95 24.10
C GLN A 506 18.98 -26.33 23.32
N LEU A 507 19.49 -25.42 22.47
CA LEU A 507 20.61 -25.65 21.56
C LEU A 507 21.85 -26.20 22.25
N THR A 508 22.49 -27.17 21.62
CA THR A 508 23.77 -27.76 22.08
C THR A 508 24.97 -27.42 21.18
N SER A 509 24.74 -26.84 20.00
CA SER A 509 25.79 -26.46 19.06
C SER A 509 25.34 -25.36 18.10
N VAL A 510 26.25 -24.45 17.75
CA VAL A 510 26.09 -23.46 16.67
C VAL A 510 26.90 -23.82 15.41
N SER A 511 27.35 -25.07 15.29
CA SER A 511 28.23 -25.51 14.17
C SER A 511 27.62 -25.34 12.78
N ALA A 512 26.29 -25.36 12.65
CA ALA A 512 25.59 -25.15 11.39
C ALA A 512 25.79 -23.73 10.82
N LEU A 513 25.98 -22.72 11.68
CA LEU A 513 26.10 -21.32 11.28
C LEU A 513 27.40 -21.02 10.51
N ASN A 514 28.38 -21.92 10.57
CA ASN A 514 29.71 -21.73 9.99
C ASN A 514 29.75 -21.75 8.44
N GLY A 515 28.64 -22.08 7.77
CA GLY A 515 28.49 -22.00 6.31
C GLY A 515 27.70 -20.79 5.80
N LEU A 516 27.04 -20.04 6.70
CA LEU A 516 25.96 -19.12 6.33
C LEU A 516 26.48 -17.70 6.00
N SER A 517 27.22 -17.59 4.90
CA SER A 517 27.94 -16.36 4.48
C SER A 517 27.07 -15.16 4.06
N ARG A 518 25.77 -15.16 4.40
CA ARG A 518 24.85 -14.01 4.24
C ARG A 518 24.20 -13.60 5.57
N LEU A 519 24.49 -14.32 6.66
CA LEU A 519 23.90 -14.16 7.97
C LEU A 519 24.46 -12.89 8.63
N THR A 520 23.61 -11.90 8.83
CA THR A 520 23.96 -10.56 9.35
C THR A 520 23.49 -10.37 10.80
N SER A 521 22.37 -10.98 11.19
CA SER A 521 21.79 -10.91 12.53
C SER A 521 21.57 -12.31 13.08
N ILE A 522 22.05 -12.55 14.30
CA ILE A 522 21.89 -13.82 15.02
C ILE A 522 21.47 -13.49 16.45
N ASN A 523 20.34 -14.06 16.88
CA ASN A 523 20.02 -14.20 18.28
C ASN A 523 20.03 -15.69 18.66
N VAL A 524 20.75 -16.03 19.71
CA VAL A 524 20.80 -17.37 20.32
C VAL A 524 20.73 -17.27 21.85
N SER A 525 20.16 -16.18 22.36
CA SER A 525 20.00 -15.91 23.79
C SER A 525 19.23 -17.02 24.52
N ASP A 526 19.39 -17.12 25.83
CA ASP A 526 18.58 -18.01 26.70
C ASP A 526 18.59 -19.50 26.28
N ASN A 527 19.72 -19.93 25.73
CA ASN A 527 20.05 -21.32 25.40
C ASN A 527 21.08 -21.93 26.40
N PRO A 528 20.68 -22.27 27.64
CA PRO A 528 21.62 -22.66 28.71
C PRO A 528 22.37 -23.98 28.45
N SER A 529 21.95 -24.78 27.46
CA SER A 529 22.65 -25.99 27.02
C SER A 529 23.89 -25.71 26.15
N LEU A 530 24.04 -24.50 25.61
CA LEU A 530 25.06 -24.18 24.60
C LEU A 530 26.43 -23.89 25.24
N GLY A 531 26.49 -22.99 26.22
CA GLY A 531 27.65 -22.71 27.10
C GLY A 531 28.96 -22.23 26.45
N SER A 532 29.13 -22.34 25.12
CA SER A 532 30.35 -21.91 24.41
C SER A 532 30.12 -21.65 22.93
N LEU A 533 30.47 -20.45 22.48
CA LEU A 533 30.52 -20.06 21.06
C LEU A 533 31.91 -20.25 20.44
N SER A 534 32.82 -20.95 21.13
CA SER A 534 34.21 -21.14 20.70
C SER A 534 34.40 -21.89 19.36
N ILE A 535 33.33 -22.48 18.83
CA ILE A 535 33.25 -23.15 17.52
C ILE A 535 32.69 -22.27 16.38
N LEU A 536 32.21 -21.06 16.66
CA LEU A 536 31.59 -20.15 15.68
C LEU A 536 32.65 -19.52 14.76
N ARG A 537 32.44 -19.62 13.44
CA ARG A 537 33.39 -19.24 12.36
C ARG A 537 32.70 -18.50 11.20
N THR A 538 31.56 -17.86 11.48
CA THR A 538 30.80 -17.08 10.51
C THR A 538 31.49 -15.74 10.16
N THR A 539 31.07 -15.14 9.05
CA THR A 539 31.58 -13.88 8.48
C THR A 539 30.42 -13.07 7.94
N GLY A 540 30.42 -11.75 8.13
CA GLY A 540 29.32 -10.86 7.76
C GLY A 540 28.26 -10.63 8.85
N VAL A 541 28.40 -11.25 10.02
CA VAL A 541 27.53 -11.03 11.18
C VAL A 541 27.84 -9.66 11.79
N THR A 542 26.88 -8.74 11.66
CA THR A 542 26.94 -7.38 12.22
C THR A 542 26.25 -7.28 13.58
N THR A 543 25.26 -8.13 13.85
CA THR A 543 24.49 -8.14 15.11
C THR A 543 24.51 -9.55 15.70
N LEU A 544 24.91 -9.67 16.97
CA LEU A 544 24.94 -10.92 17.70
C LEU A 544 24.39 -10.76 19.12
N GLU A 545 23.34 -11.50 19.46
CA GLU A 545 22.71 -11.50 20.77
C GLU A 545 22.84 -12.89 21.40
N VAL A 546 23.50 -12.94 22.57
CA VAL A 546 24.00 -14.16 23.20
C VAL A 546 23.78 -14.13 24.72
N ARG A 547 22.62 -13.59 25.14
CA ARG A 547 22.27 -13.40 26.56
C ARG A 547 22.07 -14.72 27.29
N SER A 548 22.25 -14.72 28.61
CA SER A 548 21.87 -15.84 29.49
C SER A 548 22.51 -17.21 29.16
N LEU A 549 23.56 -17.23 28.33
CA LEU A 549 24.20 -18.45 27.82
C LEU A 549 25.17 -19.11 28.82
N GLY A 550 25.48 -18.45 29.93
CA GLY A 550 26.50 -18.89 30.87
C GLY A 550 27.93 -18.85 30.29
N LEU A 551 28.18 -18.00 29.28
CA LEU A 551 29.50 -17.84 28.66
C LEU A 551 30.54 -17.40 29.69
N THR A 552 31.69 -18.08 29.68
CA THR A 552 32.82 -17.78 30.58
C THR A 552 34.02 -17.13 29.89
N SER A 553 33.92 -16.87 28.57
CA SER A 553 34.96 -16.22 27.77
C SER A 553 34.39 -15.53 26.53
N ASP A 554 34.95 -14.36 26.22
CA ASP A 554 34.68 -13.55 25.03
C ASP A 554 35.43 -14.02 23.75
N SER A 555 36.17 -15.13 23.82
CA SER A 555 37.10 -15.59 22.77
C SER A 555 36.48 -15.93 21.41
N PHE A 556 35.15 -15.97 21.30
CA PHE A 556 34.43 -16.07 20.03
C PHE A 556 34.46 -14.75 19.23
N VAL A 557 34.51 -13.60 19.91
CA VAL A 557 34.51 -12.26 19.29
C VAL A 557 35.77 -12.01 18.46
N ALA A 558 36.89 -12.67 18.80
CA ALA A 558 38.17 -12.61 18.09
C ALA A 558 38.12 -13.13 16.63
N LEU A 559 36.98 -13.66 16.18
CA LEU A 559 36.77 -14.21 14.85
C LEU A 559 35.62 -13.51 14.09
N LEU A 560 34.91 -12.59 14.73
CA LEU A 560 33.76 -11.87 14.20
C LEU A 560 34.17 -10.45 13.76
N ASN A 561 34.90 -10.39 12.63
CA ASN A 561 35.56 -9.16 12.15
C ASN A 561 34.60 -8.14 11.49
N ASP A 562 33.31 -8.46 11.40
CA ASP A 562 32.25 -7.62 10.82
C ASP A 562 31.24 -7.14 11.89
N LEU A 563 31.47 -7.47 13.16
CA LEU A 563 30.54 -7.28 14.27
C LEU A 563 30.42 -5.80 14.66
N VAL A 564 29.21 -5.27 14.73
CA VAL A 564 28.89 -3.85 15.01
C VAL A 564 28.09 -3.70 16.31
N THR A 565 27.17 -4.62 16.57
CA THR A 565 26.32 -4.69 17.78
C THR A 565 26.47 -6.05 18.45
N LEU A 566 26.70 -6.05 19.76
CA LEU A 566 26.83 -7.27 20.58
C LEU A 566 26.03 -7.13 21.88
N ASP A 567 25.19 -8.10 22.21
CA ASP A 567 24.61 -8.26 23.56
C ASP A 567 25.15 -9.52 24.23
N ILE A 568 25.83 -9.34 25.36
CA ILE A 568 26.43 -10.40 26.20
C ILE A 568 25.91 -10.36 27.64
N SER A 569 24.73 -9.78 27.89
CA SER A 569 24.13 -9.72 29.23
C SER A 569 23.78 -11.09 29.84
N ASP A 570 23.64 -11.14 31.16
CA ASP A 570 23.51 -12.34 32.00
C ASP A 570 24.52 -13.45 31.67
N ASN A 571 25.80 -13.09 31.56
CA ASN A 571 26.86 -14.06 31.28
C ASN A 571 27.98 -14.07 32.32
N GLN A 572 28.49 -15.27 32.60
CA GLN A 572 29.49 -15.51 33.65
C GLN A 572 30.93 -15.23 33.15
N LEU A 573 31.15 -14.06 32.53
CA LEU A 573 32.39 -13.65 31.86
C LEU A 573 33.55 -13.35 32.84
N LEU A 574 34.03 -14.41 33.50
CA LEU A 574 35.08 -14.38 34.53
C LEU A 574 36.49 -14.12 33.99
N SER A 575 36.69 -13.97 32.67
CA SER A 575 38.01 -13.90 32.03
C SER A 575 38.47 -12.51 31.58
N GLY A 576 37.66 -11.46 31.78
CA GLY A 576 37.88 -10.15 31.15
C GLY A 576 37.37 -10.08 29.70
N VAL A 577 37.52 -8.92 29.06
CA VAL A 577 36.82 -8.52 27.82
C VAL A 577 37.78 -8.19 26.67
N SER A 578 38.98 -8.76 26.70
CA SER A 578 40.09 -8.36 25.84
C SER A 578 39.83 -8.48 24.33
N ASN A 579 39.00 -9.43 23.89
CA ASN A 579 38.67 -9.65 22.47
C ASN A 579 37.54 -8.71 22.01
N ILE A 580 36.63 -8.34 22.91
CA ILE A 580 35.62 -7.29 22.71
C ILE A 580 36.32 -5.93 22.57
N VAL A 581 37.23 -5.61 23.50
CA VAL A 581 38.01 -4.36 23.54
C VAL A 581 38.96 -4.21 22.34
N SER A 582 39.35 -5.31 21.68
CA SER A 582 40.20 -5.29 20.48
C SER A 582 39.43 -5.51 19.17
N ASN A 583 38.09 -5.54 19.18
CA ASN A 583 37.31 -5.61 17.95
C ASN A 583 37.22 -4.22 17.30
N GLU A 584 37.70 -4.07 16.06
CA GLU A 584 37.80 -2.76 15.39
C GLU A 584 36.48 -2.27 14.76
N THR A 585 35.46 -3.13 14.64
CA THR A 585 34.17 -2.80 14.01
C THR A 585 33.03 -2.59 15.00
N LEU A 586 33.17 -3.08 16.24
CA LEU A 586 32.15 -2.99 17.28
C LEU A 586 31.91 -1.52 17.66
N THR A 587 30.64 -1.09 17.62
CA THR A 587 30.24 0.27 18.05
C THR A 587 29.22 0.27 19.17
N THR A 588 28.41 -0.78 19.29
CA THR A 588 27.31 -0.90 20.26
C THR A 588 27.48 -2.16 21.08
N LEU A 589 27.41 -2.05 22.41
CA LEU A 589 27.62 -3.16 23.31
C LEU A 589 26.67 -3.09 24.51
N THR A 590 25.98 -4.18 24.80
CA THR A 590 25.29 -4.40 26.08
C THR A 590 26.06 -5.44 26.89
N LEU A 591 26.33 -5.15 28.17
CA LEU A 591 26.88 -6.12 29.12
C LEU A 591 26.46 -5.84 30.57
N ASP A 592 26.73 -6.80 31.44
CA ASP A 592 26.47 -6.70 32.88
C ASP A 592 27.38 -5.67 33.56
N GLU A 593 26.81 -4.83 34.42
CA GLU A 593 27.56 -3.86 35.23
C GLU A 593 28.63 -4.54 36.11
N CYS A 594 28.36 -5.76 36.59
CA CYS A 594 29.32 -6.58 37.32
C CYS A 594 30.55 -6.96 36.46
N VAL A 595 30.37 -7.31 35.19
CA VAL A 595 31.47 -7.63 34.27
C VAL A 595 32.26 -6.36 33.96
N PHE A 596 31.59 -5.24 33.64
CA PHE A 596 32.24 -3.94 33.45
C PHE A 596 33.11 -3.55 34.66
N ASN A 597 32.57 -3.65 35.88
CA ASN A 597 33.27 -3.27 37.10
C ASN A 597 34.44 -4.22 37.47
N SER A 598 34.49 -5.42 36.88
CA SER A 598 35.59 -6.38 37.06
C SER A 598 36.78 -6.18 36.10
N ALA A 599 36.55 -5.52 34.96
CA ALA A 599 37.55 -5.28 33.94
C ALA A 599 38.66 -4.32 34.41
N SER A 600 39.85 -4.38 33.81
CA SER A 600 40.93 -3.45 34.13
C SER A 600 40.59 -2.02 33.69
N SER A 601 41.24 -0.99 34.27
CA SER A 601 40.92 0.40 33.94
C SER A 601 41.11 0.73 32.45
N GLY A 602 42.08 0.09 31.77
CA GLY A 602 42.28 0.26 30.33
C GLY A 602 41.21 -0.43 29.47
N GLU A 603 40.65 -1.55 29.94
CA GLU A 603 39.47 -2.15 29.31
C GLU A 603 38.23 -1.28 29.56
N GLN A 604 38.02 -0.77 30.79
CA GLN A 604 36.91 0.13 31.12
C GLN A 604 36.95 1.42 30.29
N ASP A 605 38.11 2.05 30.14
CA ASP A 605 38.29 3.24 29.29
C ASP A 605 37.95 2.96 27.82
N ALA A 606 38.26 1.76 27.31
CA ALA A 606 37.92 1.33 25.95
C ALA A 606 36.45 0.94 25.78
N LEU A 607 35.86 0.21 26.73
CA LEU A 607 34.42 -0.09 26.75
C LEU A 607 33.59 1.20 26.77
N ASN A 608 34.01 2.22 27.54
CA ASN A 608 33.37 3.53 27.58
C ASN A 608 33.51 4.35 26.27
N ALA A 609 34.32 3.90 25.31
CA ALA A 609 34.40 4.50 23.96
C ALA A 609 33.36 3.91 22.98
N LEU A 610 32.74 2.78 23.33
CA LEU A 610 31.59 2.21 22.64
C LEU A 610 30.29 2.88 23.11
N ASN A 611 29.23 2.78 22.31
CA ASN A 611 27.88 3.07 22.77
C ASN A 611 27.43 1.92 23.71
N LEU A 612 27.50 2.18 25.02
CA LEU A 612 27.55 1.13 26.04
C LEU A 612 26.29 1.09 26.91
N THR A 613 25.46 0.07 26.71
CA THR A 613 24.36 -0.26 27.64
C THR A 613 24.93 -1.12 28.78
N LYS A 614 24.60 -0.75 30.02
CA LYS A 614 24.92 -1.56 31.21
C LYS A 614 23.62 -2.04 31.82
N VAL A 615 23.44 -3.35 31.89
CA VAL A 615 22.34 -3.96 32.65
C VAL A 615 22.78 -4.28 34.07
N GLY A 616 21.80 -4.32 34.99
CA GLY A 616 22.06 -4.62 36.39
C GLY A 616 22.38 -6.10 36.63
N CYS A 617 23.10 -6.35 37.72
CA CYS A 617 23.30 -7.67 38.34
C CYS A 617 22.65 -7.71 39.74
#